data_AF-A0A9E4J273-F1
#
_entry.id   AF-A0A9E4J273-F1
#
_cell.length_a   1.000
_cell.length_b   1.000
_cell.length_c   1.000
_cell.angle_alpha   90.00
_cell.angle_beta   90.00
_cell.angle_gamma   90.00
#
_symmetry.space_group_name_H-M   'P 1'
#
loop_
_entity.id
_entity.type
_entity.pdbx_description
1 polymer ?
#
loop_
_entity_poly.entity_id
_entity_poly.type
_entity_poly.pdbx_seq_one_letter_code
_entity_poly.pdbx_strand_id
1 'polypeptide(L)'
;MLDAGQGVRRRQYFWTSAPVVCGDVIVLGESTSDAWSRRRNPPGMIRGYDARTGALRWRFNIIPEPDEFGFDTWESAEAAQAGAANVWTWMSCDQELGMVYAATSTPSNDWYGGHRPGKGLFAESILALDAGSGERRWHFQAVHHGLWDFDFPAPPVLADIVVDGTAIKALAQPSKQAFLYVFDRETGEPVWPIVELPVPPSDVPGEQAWPTQPHPTWPLPYDLQGLATSDLIDFTPELRAMALEYVSQYRIGPIFQPPTLIEGPDAKPTIQVPGAVGGTNWNGAALDPETNVLYLPSVTVPAILGLRPPPDPARSNLRYRVDLSEADGYEWATLPNGLPITKPPYGRLTAIDLDTGEHLWMVPNGDGPRDHPALAHLDLPPLGQRGRVSALVTKTLVFLADGSDAMPVQPEGSGSRKFRAYDKANGDVVWEMELPAGVSGAPMTYLHEGRQYIVMAISGAGFEGELVALALPEPAAAAP
;
A
#
# COMPACT_ATOMS: atom_id res chain seq x y z
N MET A 1 21.24 -23.05 -1.01
CA MET A 1 19.87 -23.47 -0.62
C MET A 1 19.48 -22.63 0.57
N LEU A 2 18.40 -21.86 0.46
CA LEU A 2 17.84 -21.06 1.56
C LEU A 2 17.49 -22.03 2.69
N ASP A 3 18.24 -21.99 3.79
CA ASP A 3 17.96 -22.85 4.94
C ASP A 3 16.70 -22.33 5.64
N ALA A 4 15.55 -22.89 5.25
CA ALA A 4 14.26 -22.72 5.92
C ALA A 4 14.20 -23.52 7.24
N GLY A 5 15.34 -23.74 7.90
CA GLY A 5 15.60 -24.64 9.01
C GLY A 5 14.82 -24.41 10.30
N GLN A 6 13.79 -23.55 10.29
CA GLN A 6 12.87 -23.38 11.42
C GLN A 6 11.59 -24.23 11.31
N GLY A 7 11.51 -25.19 10.38
CA GLY A 7 10.32 -26.05 10.28
C GLY A 7 9.03 -25.27 9.96
N VAL A 8 9.18 -24.10 9.32
CA VAL A 8 8.07 -23.19 9.02
C VAL A 8 7.22 -23.78 7.90
N ARG A 9 5.89 -23.72 8.03
CA ARG A 9 5.00 -24.21 6.98
C ARG A 9 5.17 -23.29 5.76
N ARG A 10 5.37 -23.85 4.56
CA ARG A 10 5.50 -23.08 3.31
C ARG A 10 4.34 -22.11 3.02
N ARG A 11 3.16 -22.32 3.62
CA ARG A 11 2.01 -21.41 3.54
C ARG A 11 2.14 -20.17 4.43
N GLN A 12 3.09 -20.13 5.36
CA GLN A 12 3.27 -19.06 6.35
C GLN A 12 4.50 -18.20 6.09
N TYR A 13 5.44 -18.69 5.29
CA TYR A 13 6.70 -18.04 4.99
C TYR A 13 7.07 -18.33 3.55
N PHE A 14 7.10 -17.30 2.71
CA PHE A 14 7.33 -17.40 1.27
C PHE A 14 7.91 -16.09 0.72
N TRP A 15 8.23 -16.06 -0.58
CA TRP A 15 8.71 -14.86 -1.26
C TRP A 15 7.73 -14.47 -2.36
N THR A 16 7.31 -13.21 -2.35
CA THR A 16 6.37 -12.62 -3.31
C THR A 16 7.02 -11.64 -4.28
N SER A 17 8.14 -11.05 -3.89
CA SER A 17 8.80 -9.97 -4.61
C SER A 17 10.19 -10.35 -5.10
N ALA A 18 10.64 -9.67 -6.14
CA ALA A 18 11.99 -9.85 -6.68
C ALA A 18 13.06 -9.31 -5.71
N PRO A 19 14.25 -9.94 -5.64
CA PRO A 19 15.38 -9.35 -4.92
C PRO A 19 15.82 -8.01 -5.51
N VAL A 20 16.46 -7.18 -4.69
CA VAL A 20 17.25 -6.04 -5.16
C VAL A 20 18.74 -6.39 -5.14
N VAL A 21 19.49 -5.93 -6.13
CA VAL A 21 20.96 -6.06 -6.16
C VAL A 21 21.57 -4.69 -5.90
N CYS A 22 22.35 -4.57 -4.83
CA CYS A 22 23.03 -3.34 -4.42
C CYS A 22 24.52 -3.62 -4.24
N GLY A 23 25.36 -3.03 -5.09
CA GLY A 23 26.76 -3.41 -5.24
C GLY A 23 26.92 -4.88 -5.63
N ASP A 24 27.60 -5.65 -4.78
CA ASP A 24 27.81 -7.08 -4.93
C ASP A 24 26.94 -7.93 -3.97
N VAL A 25 25.85 -7.34 -3.45
CA VAL A 25 24.93 -7.98 -2.52
C VAL A 25 23.52 -8.11 -3.11
N ILE A 26 22.98 -9.32 -3.08
CA ILE A 26 21.56 -9.61 -3.31
C ILE A 26 20.82 -9.46 -1.98
N VAL A 27 19.86 -8.54 -1.90
CA VAL A 27 19.07 -8.30 -0.70
C VAL A 27 17.65 -8.83 -0.89
N LEU A 28 17.19 -9.60 0.11
CA LEU A 28 15.90 -10.29 0.12
C LEU A 28 15.16 -9.97 1.42
N GLY A 29 13.88 -9.61 1.28
CA GLY A 29 12.89 -9.72 2.36
C GLY A 29 12.18 -11.07 2.32
N GLU A 30 10.98 -11.12 2.89
CA GLU A 30 10.05 -12.25 2.77
C GLU A 30 8.60 -11.80 3.01
N SER A 31 7.66 -12.68 2.72
CA SER A 31 6.27 -12.57 3.14
C SER A 31 5.97 -13.59 4.24
N THR A 32 5.43 -13.08 5.34
CA THR A 32 4.81 -13.86 6.42
C THR A 32 3.40 -13.32 6.66
N SER A 33 2.43 -14.21 6.86
CA SER A 33 1.04 -13.77 7.07
C SER A 33 0.93 -13.00 8.39
N ASP A 34 0.42 -11.79 8.30
CA ASP A 34 0.26 -10.78 9.34
C ASP A 34 -1.13 -10.87 10.01
N ALA A 35 -2.14 -11.35 9.28
CA ALA A 35 -3.42 -11.82 9.83
C ALA A 35 -3.37 -13.22 10.49
N TRP A 36 -2.20 -13.69 10.94
CA TRP A 36 -2.03 -15.04 11.48
C TRP A 36 -2.92 -15.31 12.69
N SER A 37 -3.51 -16.49 12.75
CA SER A 37 -4.48 -16.86 13.80
C SER A 37 -3.82 -17.31 15.10
N ARG A 38 -2.50 -17.16 15.26
CA ARG A 38 -1.82 -17.49 16.51
C ARG A 38 -0.92 -16.35 16.98
N ARG A 39 -0.78 -16.21 18.29
CA ARG A 39 0.09 -15.21 18.93
C ARG A 39 1.55 -15.31 18.52
N ARG A 40 2.02 -16.51 18.15
CA ARG A 40 3.38 -16.75 17.67
C ARG A 40 3.38 -16.90 16.16
N ASN A 41 4.20 -16.10 15.50
CA ASN A 41 4.44 -16.13 14.07
C ASN A 41 5.95 -15.97 13.79
N PRO A 42 6.49 -16.45 12.65
CA PRO A 42 7.88 -16.19 12.30
C PRO A 42 8.14 -14.68 12.18
N PRO A 43 9.23 -14.17 12.78
CA PRO A 43 9.59 -12.75 12.65
C PRO A 43 10.12 -12.45 11.25
N GLY A 44 9.87 -11.23 10.81
CA GLY A 44 10.40 -10.66 9.60
C GLY A 44 11.89 -10.35 9.72
N MET A 45 12.61 -10.51 8.62
CA MET A 45 14.02 -10.27 8.49
C MET A 45 14.40 -9.87 7.07
N ILE A 46 15.49 -9.12 6.96
CA ILE A 46 16.12 -8.78 5.68
C ILE A 46 17.46 -9.50 5.65
N ARG A 47 17.80 -10.10 4.51
CA ARG A 47 19.06 -10.84 4.36
C ARG A 47 19.83 -10.37 3.15
N GLY A 48 21.13 -10.18 3.34
CA GLY A 48 22.09 -9.90 2.28
C GLY A 48 22.90 -11.13 1.94
N TYR A 49 22.98 -11.44 0.65
CA TYR A 49 23.76 -12.54 0.11
C TYR A 49 24.81 -12.03 -0.86
N ASP A 50 25.98 -12.65 -0.85
CA ASP A 50 27.00 -12.43 -1.86
C ASP A 50 26.45 -12.77 -3.26
N ALA A 51 26.45 -11.81 -4.18
CA ALA A 51 25.83 -11.96 -5.49
C ALA A 51 26.54 -12.99 -6.40
N ARG A 52 27.80 -13.33 -6.10
CA ARG A 52 28.61 -14.26 -6.92
C ARG A 52 28.55 -15.70 -6.41
N THR A 53 28.49 -15.87 -5.09
CA THR A 53 28.58 -17.17 -4.42
C THR A 53 27.25 -17.64 -3.82
N GLY A 54 26.32 -16.71 -3.59
CA GLY A 54 25.06 -16.97 -2.88
C GLY A 54 25.24 -17.20 -1.38
N ALA A 55 26.41 -16.93 -0.81
CA ALA A 55 26.66 -17.07 0.63
C ALA A 55 25.93 -15.96 1.40
N LEU A 56 25.31 -16.31 2.53
CA LEU A 56 24.73 -15.31 3.43
C LEU A 56 25.84 -14.43 4.02
N ARG A 57 25.72 -13.11 3.86
CA ARG A 57 26.66 -12.12 4.42
C ARG A 57 26.15 -11.55 5.73
N TRP A 58 24.88 -11.18 5.78
CA TRP A 58 24.28 -10.53 6.95
C TRP A 58 22.78 -10.78 7.02
N ARG A 59 22.22 -10.56 8.21
CA ARG A 59 20.79 -10.59 8.51
C ARG A 59 20.46 -9.40 9.39
N PHE A 60 19.37 -8.71 9.07
CA PHE A 60 18.73 -7.71 9.91
C PHE A 60 17.41 -8.27 10.44
N ASN A 61 17.24 -8.33 11.76
CA ASN A 61 15.98 -8.74 12.39
C ASN A 61 15.07 -7.51 12.51
N ILE A 62 13.85 -7.57 11.93
CA ILE A 62 12.95 -6.41 11.94
C ILE A 62 12.26 -6.28 13.30
N ILE A 63 11.81 -7.41 13.86
CA ILE A 63 11.53 -7.49 15.29
C ILE A 63 12.85 -7.78 15.98
N PRO A 64 13.39 -6.84 16.79
CA PRO A 64 14.71 -7.00 17.38
C PRO A 64 14.74 -8.14 18.40
N GLU A 65 15.91 -8.76 18.55
CA GLU A 65 16.22 -9.66 19.66
C GLU A 65 16.53 -8.87 20.96
N PRO A 66 16.54 -9.49 22.15
CA PRO A 66 16.65 -8.78 23.44
C PRO A 66 17.85 -7.84 23.62
N ASP A 67 18.95 -8.06 22.91
CA ASP A 67 20.16 -7.25 22.93
C ASP A 67 20.28 -6.27 21.75
N GLU A 68 19.30 -6.25 20.85
CA GLU A 68 19.27 -5.40 19.67
C GLU A 68 18.51 -4.08 19.92
N PHE A 69 18.89 -3.03 19.20
CA PHE A 69 18.23 -1.72 19.29
C PHE A 69 16.74 -1.83 18.94
N GLY A 70 15.88 -1.21 19.76
CA GLY A 70 14.44 -1.17 19.53
C GLY A 70 13.67 -2.27 20.26
N PHE A 71 14.33 -3.28 20.82
CA PHE A 71 13.68 -4.32 21.62
C PHE A 71 12.93 -3.75 22.82
N ASP A 72 13.46 -2.70 23.44
CA ASP A 72 12.85 -1.98 24.56
C ASP A 72 11.46 -1.38 24.23
N THR A 73 11.14 -1.26 22.94
CA THR A 73 9.81 -0.82 22.48
C THR A 73 8.77 -1.95 22.41
N TRP A 74 9.19 -3.19 22.64
CA TRP A 74 8.34 -4.36 22.84
C TRP A 74 8.37 -4.69 24.33
N GLU A 75 7.26 -4.48 25.03
CA GLU A 75 7.25 -4.48 26.50
C GLU A 75 7.63 -5.84 27.13
N SER A 76 7.73 -6.91 26.34
CA SER A 76 8.31 -8.18 26.76
C SER A 76 8.81 -9.05 25.60
N ALA A 77 9.59 -10.09 25.92
CA ALA A 77 10.02 -11.10 24.95
C ALA A 77 8.85 -11.89 24.35
N GLU A 78 7.73 -12.04 25.08
CA GLU A 78 6.50 -12.61 24.55
C GLU A 78 5.82 -11.68 23.55
N ALA A 79 5.86 -10.36 23.78
CA ALA A 79 5.34 -9.37 22.83
C ALA A 79 6.10 -9.43 21.49
N ALA A 80 7.44 -9.54 21.56
CA ALA A 80 8.31 -9.69 20.40
C ALA A 80 8.11 -11.03 19.63
N GLN A 81 7.34 -11.99 20.15
CA GLN A 81 7.01 -13.22 19.43
C GLN A 81 5.81 -13.08 18.49
N ALA A 82 5.21 -11.89 18.41
CA ALA A 82 4.15 -11.53 17.47
C ALA A 82 4.46 -12.00 16.04
N GLY A 83 5.72 -11.81 15.60
CA GLY A 83 6.19 -12.11 14.25
C GLY A 83 5.53 -11.22 13.18
N ALA A 84 5.62 -11.64 11.92
CA ALA A 84 5.41 -10.75 10.78
C ALA A 84 6.37 -9.55 10.83
N ALA A 85 5.91 -8.31 10.61
CA ALA A 85 6.78 -7.15 10.42
C ALA A 85 7.87 -7.43 9.37
N ASN A 86 7.46 -7.94 8.21
CA ASN A 86 8.34 -8.42 7.15
C ASN A 86 8.49 -7.38 6.03
N VAL A 87 9.29 -7.70 5.01
CA VAL A 87 9.39 -6.92 3.77
C VAL A 87 8.94 -7.82 2.63
N TRP A 88 7.63 -7.85 2.38
CA TRP A 88 7.02 -8.70 1.36
C TRP A 88 7.02 -8.07 -0.04
N THR A 89 7.34 -6.79 -0.14
CA THR A 89 7.35 -6.00 -1.38
C THR A 89 8.76 -5.74 -1.88
N TRP A 90 8.89 -4.94 -2.95
CA TRP A 90 10.18 -4.53 -3.48
C TRP A 90 10.89 -3.52 -2.58
N MET A 91 12.21 -3.50 -2.69
CA MET A 91 13.11 -2.55 -2.04
C MET A 91 13.80 -1.69 -3.08
N SER A 92 14.37 -0.57 -2.65
CA SER A 92 15.17 0.32 -3.50
C SER A 92 16.62 0.34 -3.06
N CYS A 93 17.53 0.62 -3.99
CA CYS A 93 18.97 0.73 -3.71
C CYS A 93 19.51 2.03 -4.32
N ASP A 94 20.25 2.79 -3.52
CA ASP A 94 21.16 3.81 -4.02
C ASP A 94 22.56 3.18 -4.11
N GLN A 95 23.01 2.95 -5.33
CA GLN A 95 24.31 2.31 -5.61
C GLN A 95 25.49 3.22 -5.23
N GLU A 96 25.32 4.54 -5.26
CA GLU A 96 26.38 5.49 -4.92
C GLU A 96 26.59 5.56 -3.42
N LEU A 97 25.49 5.59 -2.67
CA LEU A 97 25.52 5.59 -1.20
C LEU A 97 25.80 4.19 -0.63
N GLY A 98 25.62 3.12 -1.42
CA GLY A 98 25.71 1.74 -0.95
C GLY A 98 24.59 1.41 0.04
N MET A 99 23.40 1.97 -0.18
CA MET A 99 22.27 1.92 0.75
C MET A 99 21.09 1.16 0.15
N VAL A 100 20.47 0.28 0.94
CA VAL A 100 19.18 -0.34 0.63
C VAL A 100 18.11 0.26 1.53
N TYR A 101 16.99 0.60 0.90
CA TYR A 101 15.80 1.13 1.56
C TYR A 101 14.69 0.10 1.49
N ALA A 102 14.19 -0.27 2.67
CA ALA A 102 13.16 -1.27 2.83
C ALA A 102 12.03 -0.71 3.70
N ALA A 103 10.81 -1.16 3.44
CA ALA A 103 9.63 -0.70 4.15
C ALA A 103 8.90 -1.91 4.73
N THR A 104 8.59 -1.86 6.02
CA THR A 104 8.22 -3.05 6.82
C THR A 104 6.72 -3.16 7.08
N SER A 105 6.27 -4.39 7.29
CA SER A 105 4.87 -4.71 7.52
C SER A 105 4.38 -4.47 8.95
N THR A 106 3.06 -4.57 9.14
CA THR A 106 2.45 -4.65 10.48
C THR A 106 2.84 -5.96 11.16
N PRO A 107 3.02 -6.00 12.50
CA PRO A 107 3.23 -7.24 13.24
C PRO A 107 1.92 -8.01 13.42
N SER A 108 2.03 -9.33 13.50
CA SER A 108 0.84 -10.15 13.71
C SER A 108 0.32 -10.01 15.15
N ASN A 109 -0.98 -9.82 15.39
CA ASN A 109 -2.09 -9.71 14.46
C ASN A 109 -2.35 -8.25 14.03
N ASP A 110 -2.80 -8.01 12.79
CA ASP A 110 -2.92 -6.65 12.22
C ASP A 110 -3.91 -5.71 12.92
N TRP A 111 -5.00 -6.24 13.48
CA TRP A 111 -6.11 -5.44 14.02
C TRP A 111 -6.29 -5.56 15.53
N TYR A 112 -5.45 -6.35 16.19
CA TYR A 112 -5.45 -6.49 17.65
C TYR A 112 -4.02 -6.67 18.17
N GLY A 113 -3.52 -5.64 18.85
CA GLY A 113 -2.20 -5.53 19.44
C GLY A 113 -2.11 -5.92 20.92
N GLY A 114 -3.21 -6.29 21.58
CA GLY A 114 -3.20 -6.63 23.01
C GLY A 114 -2.34 -7.84 23.44
N HIS A 115 -1.77 -8.61 22.51
CA HIS A 115 -0.73 -9.63 22.79
C HIS A 115 0.70 -9.17 22.50
N ARG A 116 0.86 -7.96 21.97
CA ARG A 116 2.13 -7.32 21.60
C ARG A 116 2.19 -5.87 22.08
N PRO A 117 2.05 -5.63 23.40
CA PRO A 117 2.09 -4.27 23.94
C PRO A 117 3.42 -3.58 23.66
N GLY A 118 3.37 -2.25 23.57
CA GLY A 118 4.50 -1.39 23.22
C GLY A 118 4.41 -0.80 21.82
N LYS A 119 5.35 0.11 21.51
CA LYS A 119 5.41 0.85 20.25
C LYS A 119 5.75 -0.06 19.05
N GLY A 120 6.51 -1.14 19.26
CA GLY A 120 6.72 -2.20 18.27
C GLY A 120 7.72 -1.90 17.15
N LEU A 121 8.84 -1.23 17.45
CA LEU A 121 9.88 -0.89 16.47
C LEU A 121 10.64 -2.16 16.03
N PHE A 122 10.90 -2.48 14.75
CA PHE A 122 10.81 -1.67 13.52
C PHE A 122 9.64 -2.05 12.61
N ALA A 123 8.47 -2.33 13.15
CA ALA A 123 7.28 -2.55 12.34
C ALA A 123 6.75 -1.25 11.72
N GLU A 124 6.08 -1.34 10.57
CA GLU A 124 5.48 -0.19 9.85
C GLU A 124 6.47 0.98 9.71
N SER A 125 7.70 0.63 9.33
CA SER A 125 8.85 1.52 9.31
C SER A 125 9.51 1.56 7.96
N ILE A 126 10.17 2.68 7.66
CA ILE A 126 11.16 2.80 6.60
C ILE A 126 12.52 2.56 7.23
N LEU A 127 13.29 1.63 6.67
CA LEU A 127 14.62 1.26 7.09
C LEU A 127 15.63 1.64 6.00
N ALA A 128 16.73 2.26 6.41
CA ALA A 128 17.88 2.47 5.55
C ALA A 128 19.06 1.67 6.10
N LEU A 129 19.48 0.68 5.32
CA LEU A 129 20.52 -0.28 5.69
C LEU A 129 21.73 -0.11 4.77
N ASP A 130 22.93 -0.24 5.34
CA ASP A 130 24.15 -0.43 4.57
C ASP A 130 24.03 -1.74 3.78
N ALA A 131 24.19 -1.69 2.46
CA ALA A 131 24.02 -2.85 1.59
C ALA A 131 25.08 -3.94 1.87
N GLY A 132 26.29 -3.55 2.25
CA GLY A 132 27.43 -4.44 2.45
C GLY A 132 27.37 -5.19 3.77
N SER A 133 26.94 -4.52 4.84
CA SER A 133 26.96 -5.06 6.22
C SER A 133 25.57 -5.36 6.80
N GLY A 134 24.50 -4.77 6.25
CA GLY A 134 23.16 -4.82 6.83
C GLY A 134 22.97 -3.89 8.03
N GLU A 135 23.97 -3.04 8.33
CA GLU A 135 23.90 -2.11 9.46
C GLU A 135 22.85 -1.02 9.22
N ARG A 136 22.00 -0.78 10.22
CA ARG A 136 21.00 0.28 10.18
C ARG A 136 21.66 1.66 10.27
N ARG A 137 21.55 2.46 9.21
CA ARG A 137 21.99 3.86 9.21
C ARG A 137 20.94 4.77 9.84
N TRP A 138 19.71 4.70 9.35
CA TRP A 138 18.57 5.43 9.91
C TRP A 138 17.28 4.62 9.73
N HIS A 139 16.23 5.06 10.42
CA HIS A 139 14.88 4.52 10.26
C HIS A 139 13.84 5.57 10.61
N PHE A 140 12.61 5.36 10.14
CA PHE A 140 11.44 6.12 10.55
C PHE A 140 10.26 5.16 10.73
N GLN A 141 9.58 5.20 11.87
CA GLN A 141 8.38 4.41 12.12
C GLN A 141 7.13 5.27 11.89
N ALA A 142 6.26 4.87 10.98
CA ALA A 142 5.10 5.67 10.59
C ALA A 142 3.81 5.31 11.31
N VAL A 143 3.73 4.09 11.85
CA VAL A 143 2.61 3.66 12.68
C VAL A 143 3.16 3.09 13.97
N HIS A 144 2.70 3.65 15.08
CA HIS A 144 3.03 3.21 16.42
C HIS A 144 1.96 2.23 16.88
N HIS A 145 2.35 1.02 17.28
CA HIS A 145 1.42 -0.02 17.72
C HIS A 145 0.26 -0.23 16.71
N GLY A 146 0.56 -0.64 15.47
CA GLY A 146 -0.44 -0.73 14.41
C GLY A 146 -1.66 -1.59 14.76
N LEU A 147 -2.84 -1.14 14.33
CA LEU A 147 -4.15 -1.82 14.51
C LEU A 147 -5.00 -1.79 13.23
N TRP A 148 -4.37 -1.50 12.08
CA TRP A 148 -5.05 -1.07 10.86
C TRP A 148 -4.56 -1.74 9.58
N ASP A 149 -3.53 -2.60 9.64
CA ASP A 149 -2.88 -3.12 8.43
C ASP A 149 -2.37 -1.96 7.54
N PHE A 150 -1.64 -1.02 8.16
CA PHE A 150 -1.09 0.18 7.53
C PHE A 150 0.43 0.06 7.31
N ASP A 151 0.86 -1.12 6.83
CA ASP A 151 2.22 -1.28 6.35
C ASP A 151 2.57 -0.37 5.15
N PHE A 152 3.86 -0.37 4.82
CA PHE A 152 4.41 0.29 3.64
C PHE A 152 4.77 -0.72 2.55
N PRO A 153 3.80 -1.13 1.73
CA PRO A 153 4.06 -2.14 0.71
C PRO A 153 4.60 -1.56 -0.60
N ALA A 154 4.93 -0.26 -0.71
CA ALA A 154 5.54 0.29 -1.92
C ALA A 154 7.07 0.34 -1.80
N PRO A 155 7.84 0.03 -2.87
CA PRO A 155 9.27 0.34 -2.87
C PRO A 155 9.47 1.87 -2.72
N PRO A 156 10.38 2.34 -1.86
CA PRO A 156 10.68 3.76 -1.75
C PRO A 156 11.17 4.33 -3.08
N VAL A 157 10.62 5.46 -3.54
CA VAL A 157 11.04 6.11 -4.79
C VAL A 157 12.22 7.02 -4.51
N LEU A 158 13.34 6.83 -5.19
CA LEU A 158 14.54 7.65 -5.03
C LEU A 158 14.54 8.76 -6.08
N ALA A 159 14.75 10.01 -5.66
CA ALA A 159 14.73 11.19 -6.51
C ALA A 159 15.81 12.18 -6.08
N ASP A 160 16.37 12.95 -7.00
CA ASP A 160 17.23 14.09 -6.66
C ASP A 160 16.42 15.37 -6.92
N ILE A 161 16.07 16.07 -5.85
CA ILE A 161 15.08 17.17 -5.86
C ILE A 161 15.72 18.47 -5.37
N VAL A 162 15.06 19.60 -5.59
CA VAL A 162 15.47 20.91 -5.09
C VAL A 162 14.33 21.57 -4.33
N VAL A 163 14.44 21.64 -3.00
CA VAL A 163 13.44 22.27 -2.13
C VAL A 163 14.02 23.55 -1.55
N ASP A 164 13.33 24.67 -1.76
CA ASP A 164 13.76 26.01 -1.30
C ASP A 164 15.22 26.35 -1.70
N GLY A 165 15.65 25.88 -2.88
CA GLY A 165 17.00 26.09 -3.42
C GLY A 165 18.07 25.14 -2.86
N THR A 166 17.69 24.18 -2.02
CA THR A 166 18.57 23.15 -1.47
C THR A 166 18.41 21.85 -2.25
N ALA A 167 19.50 21.33 -2.81
CA ALA A 167 19.51 20.02 -3.44
C ALA A 167 19.46 18.92 -2.39
N ILE A 168 18.52 17.98 -2.54
CA ILE A 168 18.27 16.89 -1.60
C ILE A 168 18.26 15.57 -2.36
N LYS A 169 19.03 14.61 -1.87
CA LYS A 169 18.93 13.21 -2.29
C LYS A 169 17.69 12.63 -1.64
N ALA A 170 16.52 12.74 -2.24
CA ALA A 170 15.25 12.36 -1.63
C ALA A 170 14.91 10.88 -1.76
N LEU A 171 14.16 10.39 -0.77
CA LEU A 171 13.36 9.18 -0.77
C LEU A 171 11.91 9.58 -0.52
N ALA A 172 11.01 9.18 -1.42
CA ALA A 172 9.58 9.38 -1.31
C ALA A 172 8.87 8.03 -1.14
N GLN A 173 8.15 7.87 -0.03
CA GLN A 173 7.45 6.63 0.34
C GLN A 173 5.94 6.81 0.29
N PRO A 174 5.26 6.31 -0.76
CA PRO A 174 3.81 6.13 -0.76
C PRO A 174 3.38 5.14 0.32
N SER A 175 2.13 5.24 0.79
CA SER A 175 1.67 4.51 1.97
C SER A 175 0.23 4.06 1.85
N LYS A 176 -0.11 2.97 2.57
CA LYS A 176 -1.51 2.56 2.71
C LYS A 176 -2.38 3.65 3.36
N GLN A 177 -1.76 4.52 4.16
CA GLN A 177 -2.40 5.66 4.83
C GLN A 177 -2.78 6.81 3.87
N ALA A 178 -2.32 6.77 2.61
CA ALA A 178 -2.45 7.86 1.65
C ALA A 178 -1.66 9.14 1.99
N PHE A 179 -0.65 9.02 2.85
CA PHE A 179 0.42 10.00 2.97
C PHE A 179 1.57 9.69 2.00
N LEU A 180 2.31 10.73 1.60
CA LEU A 180 3.63 10.62 1.00
C LEU A 180 4.67 11.10 2.02
N TYR A 181 5.51 10.18 2.51
CA TYR A 181 6.60 10.54 3.42
C TYR A 181 7.85 10.83 2.59
N VAL A 182 8.49 11.97 2.81
CA VAL A 182 9.68 12.37 2.03
C VAL A 182 10.83 12.70 2.98
N PHE A 183 11.97 12.06 2.74
CA PHE A 183 13.19 12.19 3.54
C PHE A 183 14.39 12.47 2.65
N ASP A 184 15.40 13.14 3.20
CA ASP A 184 16.75 12.96 2.70
C ASP A 184 17.15 11.49 2.93
N ARG A 185 17.47 10.79 1.85
CA ARG A 185 17.72 9.35 1.86
C ARG A 185 19.08 8.99 2.44
N GLU A 186 20.00 9.94 2.56
CA GLU A 186 21.30 9.73 3.20
C GLU A 186 21.15 9.84 4.72
N THR A 187 20.45 10.87 5.20
CA THR A 187 20.41 11.20 6.64
C THR A 187 19.16 10.68 7.36
N GLY A 188 18.05 10.47 6.64
CA GLY A 188 16.74 10.17 7.21
C GLY A 188 16.02 11.40 7.77
N GLU A 189 16.54 12.61 7.53
CA GLU A 189 15.85 13.85 7.92
C GLU A 189 14.62 14.07 7.04
N PRO A 190 13.44 14.36 7.63
CA PRO A 190 12.25 14.61 6.83
C PRO A 190 12.37 15.93 6.07
N VAL A 191 12.02 15.94 4.78
CA VAL A 191 12.06 17.14 3.93
C VAL A 191 11.07 18.19 4.42
N TRP A 192 9.88 17.74 4.81
CA TRP A 192 8.85 18.58 5.44
C TRP A 192 8.47 18.02 6.82
N PRO A 193 7.94 18.86 7.73
CA PRO A 193 7.65 18.44 9.10
C PRO A 193 6.73 17.21 9.18
N ILE A 194 7.04 16.34 10.13
CA ILE A 194 6.16 15.25 10.55
C ILE A 194 5.89 15.47 12.04
N VAL A 195 4.62 15.60 12.41
CA VAL A 195 4.21 15.93 13.78
C VAL A 195 3.46 14.78 14.43
N GLU A 196 3.63 14.58 15.72
CA GLU A 196 2.86 13.60 16.49
C GLU A 196 1.49 14.19 16.84
N LEU A 197 0.41 13.58 16.33
CA LEU A 197 -0.96 14.01 16.63
C LEU A 197 -1.68 12.98 17.49
N PRO A 198 -2.48 13.40 18.49
CA PRO A 198 -3.32 12.49 19.26
C PRO A 198 -4.32 11.73 18.39
N VAL A 199 -4.52 10.45 18.68
CA VAL A 199 -5.50 9.59 18.00
C VAL A 199 -6.52 9.01 18.99
N PRO A 200 -7.71 8.56 18.53
CA PRO A 200 -8.71 7.98 19.43
C PRO A 200 -8.15 6.74 20.16
N PRO A 201 -8.40 6.59 21.48
CA PRO A 201 -8.00 5.39 22.21
C PRO A 201 -8.85 4.18 21.80
N SER A 202 -8.34 2.98 22.06
CA SER A 202 -9.13 1.76 21.94
C SER A 202 -9.98 1.52 23.19
N ASP A 203 -11.22 1.07 23.01
CA ASP A 203 -12.12 0.59 24.06
C ASP A 203 -12.15 -0.95 24.16
N VAL A 204 -11.30 -1.64 23.39
CA VAL A 204 -11.23 -3.11 23.36
C VAL A 204 -10.47 -3.62 24.59
N PRO A 205 -11.02 -4.55 25.39
CA PRO A 205 -10.37 -5.03 26.61
C PRO A 205 -8.98 -5.64 26.40
N GLY A 206 -7.98 -5.02 27.02
CA GLY A 206 -6.57 -5.44 26.91
C GLY A 206 -5.88 -4.99 25.63
N GLU A 207 -6.52 -4.15 24.82
CA GLU A 207 -5.86 -3.36 23.79
C GLU A 207 -5.31 -2.06 24.38
N GLN A 208 -4.14 -1.61 23.91
CA GLN A 208 -3.49 -0.37 24.33
C GLN A 208 -3.01 0.39 23.09
N ALA A 209 -3.96 1.00 22.37
CA ALA A 209 -3.64 1.86 21.23
C ALA A 209 -2.65 2.96 21.64
N TRP A 210 -1.66 3.23 20.79
CA TRP A 210 -0.66 4.27 21.06
C TRP A 210 -1.33 5.66 21.06
N PRO A 211 -0.98 6.57 21.99
CA PRO A 211 -1.71 7.83 22.18
C PRO A 211 -1.58 8.83 21.02
N THR A 212 -0.51 8.73 20.21
CA THR A 212 -0.26 9.62 19.07
C THR A 212 0.13 8.84 17.82
N GLN A 213 0.11 9.48 16.66
CA GLN A 213 0.70 8.93 15.44
C GLN A 213 1.47 10.02 14.67
N PRO A 214 2.55 9.65 13.97
CA PRO A 214 3.25 10.54 13.06
C PRO A 214 2.34 10.98 11.90
N HIS A 215 2.25 12.30 11.70
CA HIS A 215 1.44 12.91 10.65
C HIS A 215 2.31 13.85 9.81
N PRO A 216 2.63 13.48 8.55
CA PRO A 216 3.28 14.39 7.61
C PRO A 216 2.42 15.64 7.40
N THR A 217 3.03 16.83 7.50
CA THR A 217 2.30 18.08 7.26
C THR A 217 2.25 18.44 5.78
N TRP A 218 3.19 17.88 4.99
CA TRP A 218 3.32 18.15 3.57
C TRP A 218 4.11 17.00 2.88
N PRO A 219 3.78 16.62 1.63
CA PRO A 219 2.60 17.00 0.83
C PRO A 219 1.27 16.68 1.52
N LEU A 220 0.17 17.24 1.01
CA LEU A 220 -1.18 16.87 1.48
C LEU A 220 -1.48 15.39 1.18
N PRO A 221 -2.39 14.75 1.93
CA PRO A 221 -2.88 13.42 1.60
C PRO A 221 -3.45 13.37 0.17
N TYR A 222 -3.11 12.32 -0.58
CA TYR A 222 -3.54 12.14 -1.97
C TYR A 222 -4.77 11.23 -2.11
N ASP A 223 -5.37 10.83 -1.00
CA ASP A 223 -6.61 10.03 -0.93
C ASP A 223 -7.37 10.39 0.35
N LEU A 224 -8.60 9.88 0.47
CA LEU A 224 -9.45 10.04 1.64
C LEU A 224 -8.82 9.36 2.87
N GLN A 225 -8.77 10.11 3.97
CA GLN A 225 -8.27 9.67 5.27
C GLN A 225 -9.36 9.83 6.35
N GLY A 226 -9.78 8.71 6.94
CA GLY A 226 -10.94 8.67 7.81
C GLY A 226 -12.26 8.77 7.04
N LEU A 227 -13.36 8.79 7.78
CA LEU A 227 -14.70 8.88 7.24
C LEU A 227 -15.58 9.76 8.12
N ALA A 228 -16.09 10.84 7.54
CA ALA A 228 -17.13 11.67 8.09
C ALA A 228 -18.41 11.57 7.25
N THR A 229 -19.53 12.01 7.82
CA THR A 229 -20.80 12.01 7.07
C THR A 229 -20.77 12.94 5.86
N SER A 230 -19.88 13.94 5.80
CA SER A 230 -19.67 14.81 4.63
C SER A 230 -19.12 14.08 3.40
N ASP A 231 -18.46 12.94 3.64
CA ASP A 231 -17.69 12.22 2.63
C ASP A 231 -18.52 11.14 1.94
N LEU A 232 -19.74 10.89 2.43
CA LEU A 232 -20.61 9.88 1.85
C LEU A 232 -21.24 10.36 0.55
N ILE A 233 -21.48 9.41 -0.33
CA ILE A 233 -22.15 9.59 -1.62
C ILE A 233 -23.45 10.39 -1.49
N ASP A 234 -23.65 11.34 -2.41
CA ASP A 234 -24.77 12.29 -2.39
C ASP A 234 -25.28 12.67 -3.80
N PHE A 235 -25.04 11.82 -4.80
CA PHE A 235 -25.52 12.05 -6.17
C PHE A 235 -27.04 12.25 -6.26
N THR A 236 -27.81 11.59 -5.38
CA THR A 236 -29.24 11.83 -5.19
C THR A 236 -29.61 11.83 -3.70
N PRO A 237 -30.74 12.46 -3.32
CA PRO A 237 -31.25 12.41 -1.94
C PRO A 237 -31.45 10.97 -1.42
N GLU A 238 -31.88 10.05 -2.28
CA GLU A 238 -32.11 8.65 -1.93
C GLU A 238 -30.80 7.92 -1.62
N LEU A 239 -29.77 8.11 -2.44
CA LEU A 239 -28.44 7.56 -2.20
C LEU A 239 -27.81 8.14 -0.93
N ARG A 240 -28.00 9.45 -0.72
CA ARG A 240 -27.55 10.13 0.50
C ARG A 240 -28.22 9.55 1.75
N ALA A 241 -29.53 9.35 1.72
CA ALA A 241 -30.29 8.76 2.83
C ALA A 241 -29.87 7.30 3.08
N MET A 242 -29.69 6.52 2.02
CA MET A 242 -29.19 5.15 2.11
C MET A 242 -27.81 5.09 2.75
N ALA A 243 -26.90 5.98 2.37
CA ALA A 243 -25.56 6.03 2.94
C ALA A 243 -25.56 6.45 4.41
N LEU A 244 -26.39 7.43 4.80
CA LEU A 244 -26.54 7.84 6.19
C LEU A 244 -27.12 6.72 7.06
N GLU A 245 -28.13 6.01 6.56
CA GLU A 245 -28.70 4.85 7.24
C GLU A 245 -27.66 3.74 7.40
N TYR A 246 -26.92 3.43 6.33
CA TYR A 246 -25.87 2.43 6.34
C TYR A 246 -24.81 2.75 7.40
N VAL A 247 -24.19 3.94 7.36
CA VAL A 247 -23.12 4.28 8.32
C VAL A 247 -23.62 4.41 9.77
N SER A 248 -24.93 4.58 10.00
CA SER A 248 -25.49 4.66 11.35
C SER A 248 -25.25 3.38 12.16
N GLN A 249 -25.00 2.25 11.48
CA GLN A 249 -24.73 0.93 12.06
C GLN A 249 -23.25 0.75 12.44
N TYR A 250 -22.39 1.71 12.11
CA TYR A 250 -20.94 1.61 12.26
C TYR A 250 -20.37 2.74 13.12
N ARG A 251 -19.14 2.56 13.59
CA ARG A 251 -18.29 3.63 14.11
C ARG A 251 -17.49 4.20 12.93
N ILE A 252 -17.61 5.51 12.70
CA ILE A 252 -16.79 6.25 11.73
C ILE A 252 -15.92 7.26 12.47
N GLY A 253 -14.79 7.67 11.90
CA GLY A 253 -13.85 8.53 12.59
C GLY A 253 -12.61 8.88 11.75
N PRO A 254 -11.57 9.45 12.38
CA PRO A 254 -10.31 9.76 11.70
C PRO A 254 -9.59 8.48 11.22
N ILE A 255 -8.54 8.64 10.41
CA ILE A 255 -7.75 7.53 9.83
C ILE A 255 -7.29 6.47 10.85
N PHE A 256 -6.95 6.89 12.07
CA PHE A 256 -6.52 6.01 13.15
C PHE A 256 -7.64 5.66 14.14
N GLN A 257 -8.90 5.63 13.68
CA GLN A 257 -10.01 5.12 14.49
C GLN A 257 -9.78 3.61 14.76
N PRO A 258 -9.62 3.15 16.01
CA PRO A 258 -9.31 1.75 16.26
C PRO A 258 -10.48 0.80 15.91
N PRO A 259 -10.18 -0.48 15.64
CA PRO A 259 -11.18 -1.54 15.56
C PRO A 259 -11.98 -1.66 16.87
N THR A 260 -13.22 -2.12 16.77
CA THR A 260 -14.13 -2.29 17.91
C THR A 260 -14.44 -3.75 18.20
N LEU A 261 -14.66 -4.08 19.47
CA LEU A 261 -15.19 -5.38 19.87
C LEU A 261 -16.68 -5.49 19.51
N ILE A 262 -17.06 -6.57 18.82
CA ILE A 262 -18.46 -6.87 18.46
C ILE A 262 -19.03 -7.84 19.49
N GLU A 263 -19.51 -7.28 20.59
CA GLU A 263 -20.17 -8.01 21.68
C GLU A 263 -21.53 -7.38 22.00
N GLY A 264 -22.59 -8.18 21.88
CA GLY A 264 -23.97 -7.72 22.09
C GLY A 264 -24.62 -7.08 20.86
N PRO A 265 -25.93 -6.81 20.92
CA PRO A 265 -26.72 -6.36 19.77
C PRO A 265 -26.45 -4.91 19.35
N ASP A 266 -25.91 -4.08 20.23
CA ASP A 266 -25.68 -2.65 19.98
C ASP A 266 -24.24 -2.33 19.54
N ALA A 267 -23.38 -3.35 19.43
CA ALA A 267 -21.98 -3.15 19.05
C ALA A 267 -21.87 -2.79 17.56
N LYS A 268 -21.13 -1.71 17.29
CA LYS A 268 -20.94 -1.16 15.94
C LYS A 268 -19.50 -1.37 15.48
N PRO A 269 -19.25 -2.12 14.40
CA PRO A 269 -17.91 -2.24 13.83
C PRO A 269 -17.39 -0.89 13.33
N THR A 270 -16.07 -0.71 13.32
CA THR A 270 -15.45 0.48 12.75
C THR A 270 -15.40 0.38 11.23
N ILE A 271 -15.78 1.44 10.51
CA ILE A 271 -15.39 1.59 9.10
C ILE A 271 -14.03 2.28 9.06
N GLN A 272 -13.04 1.58 8.54
CA GLN A 272 -11.67 2.04 8.36
C GLN A 272 -11.50 2.64 6.96
N VAL A 273 -10.90 3.83 6.89
CA VAL A 273 -10.55 4.52 5.64
C VAL A 273 -9.18 5.21 5.78
N PRO A 274 -8.19 4.91 4.92
CA PRO A 274 -8.19 3.84 3.92
C PRO A 274 -8.42 2.47 4.57
N GLY A 275 -9.09 1.53 3.88
CA GLY A 275 -9.20 0.15 4.36
C GLY A 275 -7.90 -0.63 4.13
N ALA A 276 -7.92 -1.94 4.33
CA ALA A 276 -6.74 -2.81 4.16
C ALA A 276 -6.13 -2.85 2.75
N VAL A 277 -6.90 -2.44 1.73
CA VAL A 277 -6.33 -2.20 0.39
C VAL A 277 -5.26 -1.11 0.44
N GLY A 278 -5.42 -0.15 1.35
CA GLY A 278 -4.68 1.10 1.41
C GLY A 278 -5.08 2.06 0.30
N GLY A 279 -4.67 3.32 0.43
CA GLY A 279 -4.70 4.27 -0.69
C GLY A 279 -3.74 3.82 -1.78
N THR A 280 -2.46 3.64 -1.44
CA THR A 280 -1.43 3.07 -2.32
C THR A 280 -0.82 1.83 -1.68
N ASN A 281 -0.55 0.81 -2.49
CA ASN A 281 -0.02 -0.46 -2.02
C ASN A 281 1.25 -0.86 -2.82
N TRP A 282 1.50 -2.16 -3.09
CA TRP A 282 2.64 -2.65 -3.88
C TRP A 282 2.79 -2.06 -5.27
N ASN A 283 1.73 -1.47 -5.80
CA ASN A 283 1.75 -0.82 -7.10
C ASN A 283 2.62 0.46 -7.13
N GLY A 284 2.88 1.07 -5.97
CA GLY A 284 3.81 2.19 -5.81
C GLY A 284 3.44 3.44 -6.61
N ALA A 285 4.47 4.23 -6.93
CA ALA A 285 4.37 5.44 -7.73
C ALA A 285 5.45 5.43 -8.83
N ALA A 286 5.27 6.28 -9.84
CA ALA A 286 6.24 6.44 -10.93
C ALA A 286 6.73 7.89 -10.99
N LEU A 287 8.05 8.07 -11.04
CA LEU A 287 8.69 9.38 -11.08
C LEU A 287 9.07 9.75 -12.50
N ASP A 288 8.85 11.00 -12.89
CA ASP A 288 9.64 11.62 -13.96
C ASP A 288 10.86 12.35 -13.37
N PRO A 289 12.09 11.84 -13.58
CA PRO A 289 13.29 12.49 -13.07
C PRO A 289 13.67 13.77 -13.84
N GLU A 290 13.09 14.06 -15.02
CA GLU A 290 13.37 15.31 -15.73
C GLU A 290 12.59 16.50 -15.14
N THR A 291 11.46 16.24 -14.48
CA THR A 291 10.57 17.28 -13.92
C THR A 291 10.33 17.12 -12.42
N ASN A 292 10.92 16.12 -11.77
CA ASN A 292 10.66 15.76 -10.38
C ASN A 292 9.19 15.54 -10.01
N VAL A 293 8.36 15.19 -11.01
CA VAL A 293 6.93 14.93 -10.79
C VAL A 293 6.70 13.45 -10.52
N LEU A 294 6.12 13.16 -9.36
CA LEU A 294 5.68 11.85 -8.94
C LEU A 294 4.22 11.63 -9.35
N TYR A 295 3.97 10.59 -10.13
CA TYR A 295 2.65 10.13 -10.53
C TYR A 295 2.21 8.96 -9.68
N LEU A 296 1.17 9.18 -8.88
CA LEU A 296 0.81 8.33 -7.77
C LEU A 296 -0.63 7.84 -7.90
N PRO A 297 -0.84 6.58 -8.30
CA PRO A 297 -2.16 5.96 -8.31
C PRO A 297 -2.63 5.58 -6.90
N SER A 298 -3.89 5.85 -6.60
CA SER A 298 -4.53 5.48 -5.33
C SER A 298 -6.01 5.08 -5.49
N VAL A 299 -6.54 4.33 -4.52
CA VAL A 299 -7.94 3.87 -4.49
C VAL A 299 -8.58 4.04 -3.12
N THR A 300 -9.85 4.46 -3.09
CA THR A 300 -10.66 4.46 -1.85
C THR A 300 -11.47 3.17 -1.76
N VAL A 301 -11.04 2.27 -0.89
CA VAL A 301 -11.78 1.05 -0.54
C VAL A 301 -11.91 0.96 0.98
N PRO A 302 -13.04 1.44 1.56
CA PRO A 302 -13.31 1.31 2.98
C PRO A 302 -13.49 -0.14 3.42
N ALA A 303 -12.93 -0.50 4.58
CA ALA A 303 -13.06 -1.84 5.18
C ALA A 303 -13.84 -1.79 6.50
N ILE A 304 -14.57 -2.86 6.82
CA ILE A 304 -15.30 -3.03 8.07
C ILE A 304 -14.43 -3.83 9.04
N LEU A 305 -14.09 -3.23 10.17
CA LEU A 305 -13.27 -3.83 11.22
C LEU A 305 -14.09 -4.09 12.48
N GLY A 306 -14.50 -5.34 12.66
CA GLY A 306 -15.16 -5.84 13.86
C GLY A 306 -14.36 -6.98 14.49
N LEU A 307 -13.82 -6.75 15.69
CA LEU A 307 -13.12 -7.74 16.48
C LEU A 307 -14.10 -8.68 17.19
N ARG A 308 -13.84 -9.98 17.15
CA ARG A 308 -14.60 -11.00 17.89
C ARG A 308 -13.66 -12.03 18.50
N PRO A 309 -14.05 -12.69 19.61
CA PRO A 309 -13.37 -13.90 20.04
C PRO A 309 -13.36 -14.93 18.90
N PRO A 310 -12.26 -15.66 18.68
CA PRO A 310 -12.23 -16.68 17.64
C PRO A 310 -13.27 -17.77 17.92
N PRO A 311 -13.98 -18.28 16.89
CA PRO A 311 -15.05 -19.26 17.08
C PRO A 311 -14.52 -20.63 17.54
N ASP A 312 -13.29 -20.98 17.16
CA ASP A 312 -12.62 -22.23 17.54
C ASP A 312 -11.26 -21.95 18.18
N PRO A 313 -11.14 -22.08 19.52
CA PRO A 313 -9.88 -21.95 20.24
C PRO A 313 -8.79 -22.95 19.81
N ALA A 314 -9.14 -24.07 19.17
CA ALA A 314 -8.16 -25.01 18.63
C ALA A 314 -7.50 -24.48 17.34
N ARG A 315 -8.19 -23.59 16.61
CA ARG A 315 -7.67 -22.93 15.39
C ARG A 315 -6.97 -21.61 15.70
N SER A 316 -7.35 -20.92 16.79
CA SER A 316 -6.77 -19.64 17.17
C SER A 316 -6.57 -19.50 18.67
N ASN A 317 -5.40 -19.00 19.10
CA ASN A 317 -5.14 -18.61 20.49
C ASN A 317 -5.11 -17.08 20.70
N LEU A 318 -5.54 -16.31 19.70
CA LEU A 318 -5.77 -14.87 19.83
C LEU A 318 -6.97 -14.62 20.76
N ARG A 319 -6.97 -13.44 21.41
CA ARG A 319 -8.10 -13.04 22.27
C ARG A 319 -9.24 -12.54 21.39
N TYR A 320 -8.90 -11.68 20.45
CA TYR A 320 -9.81 -11.19 19.42
C TYR A 320 -9.14 -11.23 18.05
N ARG A 321 -9.96 -11.22 17.00
CA ARG A 321 -9.54 -11.10 15.60
C ARG A 321 -10.66 -10.48 14.78
N VAL A 322 -10.32 -9.92 13.63
CA VAL A 322 -11.32 -9.69 12.57
C VAL A 322 -11.73 -11.05 12.00
N ASP A 323 -13.03 -11.20 11.73
CA ASP A 323 -13.55 -12.36 11.04
C ASP A 323 -13.31 -12.19 9.54
N LEU A 324 -12.23 -12.81 9.06
CA LEU A 324 -11.96 -12.94 7.63
C LEU A 324 -12.56 -14.29 7.25
N SER A 325 -13.65 -14.31 6.48
CA SER A 325 -14.32 -15.56 6.12
C SER A 325 -13.34 -16.53 5.47
N GLU A 326 -13.46 -17.85 5.70
CA GLU A 326 -12.56 -18.86 5.09
C GLU A 326 -12.69 -18.94 3.55
N ALA A 327 -13.68 -18.24 2.95
CA ALA A 327 -13.96 -18.28 1.52
C ALA A 327 -13.46 -17.03 0.78
N ASP A 328 -13.67 -15.82 1.30
CA ASP A 328 -13.25 -14.58 0.65
C ASP A 328 -13.08 -13.45 1.67
N GLY A 329 -11.83 -13.06 1.91
CA GLY A 329 -11.40 -11.68 2.20
C GLY A 329 -12.13 -10.85 3.26
N TYR A 330 -11.78 -9.56 3.24
CA TYR A 330 -12.28 -8.49 4.10
C TYR A 330 -13.76 -8.19 3.83
N GLU A 331 -14.48 -7.75 4.86
CA GLU A 331 -15.81 -7.15 4.67
C GLU A 331 -15.62 -5.69 4.21
N TRP A 332 -16.10 -5.35 3.01
CA TRP A 332 -15.98 -4.01 2.43
C TRP A 332 -17.20 -3.16 2.77
N ALA A 333 -17.00 -1.88 3.13
CA ALA A 333 -18.13 -0.99 3.35
C ALA A 333 -18.70 -0.53 2.00
N THR A 334 -19.77 -1.19 1.56
CA THR A 334 -20.46 -0.98 0.28
C THR A 334 -21.95 -0.81 0.54
N LEU A 335 -22.61 0.09 -0.19
CA LEU A 335 -24.05 0.27 -0.03
C LEU A 335 -24.81 -1.01 -0.41
N PRO A 336 -26.05 -1.22 0.11
CA PRO A 336 -26.88 -2.38 -0.24
C PRO A 336 -27.16 -2.56 -1.74
N ASN A 337 -27.02 -1.49 -2.53
CA ASN A 337 -27.18 -1.53 -3.98
C ASN A 337 -25.84 -1.76 -4.73
N GLY A 338 -24.73 -2.03 -4.03
CA GLY A 338 -23.42 -2.30 -4.63
C GLY A 338 -22.56 -1.05 -4.92
N LEU A 339 -23.09 0.16 -4.73
CA LEU A 339 -22.31 1.38 -4.92
C LEU A 339 -21.33 1.63 -3.76
N PRO A 340 -20.16 2.27 -4.03
CA PRO A 340 -19.28 2.73 -2.97
C PRO A 340 -20.00 3.71 -2.02
N ILE A 341 -19.67 3.64 -0.72
CA ILE A 341 -20.30 4.51 0.28
C ILE A 341 -19.80 5.96 0.24
N THR A 342 -18.62 6.21 -0.32
CA THR A 342 -17.96 7.52 -0.35
C THR A 342 -18.29 8.30 -1.62
N LYS A 343 -17.92 9.58 -1.64
CA LYS A 343 -17.82 10.39 -2.85
C LYS A 343 -16.65 9.90 -3.74
N PRO A 344 -16.74 10.09 -5.06
CA PRO A 344 -15.64 9.84 -6.00
C PRO A 344 -14.52 10.91 -5.84
N PRO A 345 -13.32 10.70 -6.43
CA PRO A 345 -12.94 9.54 -7.24
C PRO A 345 -12.81 8.28 -6.38
N TYR A 346 -13.11 7.10 -6.92
CA TYR A 346 -12.89 5.82 -6.23
C TYR A 346 -11.52 5.20 -6.53
N GLY A 347 -10.97 5.54 -7.68
CA GLY A 347 -9.55 5.41 -7.98
C GLY A 347 -9.09 6.60 -8.79
N ARG A 348 -7.83 6.98 -8.61
CA ARG A 348 -7.30 8.23 -9.16
C ARG A 348 -5.83 8.14 -9.47
N LEU A 349 -5.38 9.12 -10.24
CA LEU A 349 -3.98 9.43 -10.46
C LEU A 349 -3.73 10.86 -9.97
N THR A 350 -2.78 11.02 -9.05
CA THR A 350 -2.34 12.31 -8.53
C THR A 350 -0.92 12.60 -9.00
N ALA A 351 -0.68 13.79 -9.54
CA ALA A 351 0.65 14.29 -9.85
C ALA A 351 1.14 15.20 -8.73
N ILE A 352 2.29 14.89 -8.14
CA ILE A 352 2.89 15.63 -7.04
C ILE A 352 4.27 16.11 -7.51
N ASP A 353 4.50 17.42 -7.48
CA ASP A 353 5.84 17.97 -7.67
C ASP A 353 6.65 17.74 -6.40
N LEU A 354 7.78 17.02 -6.49
CA LEU A 354 8.61 16.74 -5.32
C LEU A 354 9.52 17.92 -4.93
N ASP A 355 9.73 18.90 -5.80
CA ASP A 355 10.50 20.10 -5.44
C ASP A 355 9.71 21.01 -4.50
N THR A 356 8.38 20.99 -4.61
CA THR A 356 7.48 21.86 -3.84
C THR A 356 6.55 21.10 -2.90
N GLY A 357 6.28 19.83 -3.17
CA GLY A 357 5.26 19.00 -2.54
C GLY A 357 3.82 19.33 -2.98
N GLU A 358 3.63 20.18 -3.98
CA GLU A 358 2.31 20.56 -4.47
C GLU A 358 1.64 19.46 -5.29
N HIS A 359 0.33 19.30 -5.13
CA HIS A 359 -0.49 18.52 -6.07
C HIS A 359 -0.74 19.36 -7.32
N LEU A 360 -0.08 19.00 -8.41
CA LEU A 360 -0.24 19.69 -9.70
C LEU A 360 -1.63 19.45 -10.28
N TRP A 361 -2.10 18.21 -10.18
CA TRP A 361 -3.45 17.80 -10.54
C TRP A 361 -3.81 16.44 -9.93
N MET A 362 -5.11 16.15 -9.89
CA MET A 362 -5.67 14.86 -9.52
C MET A 362 -6.85 14.56 -10.45
N VAL A 363 -6.84 13.39 -11.08
CA VAL A 363 -7.91 12.96 -12.00
C VAL A 363 -8.43 11.56 -11.63
N PRO A 364 -9.73 11.26 -11.84
CA PRO A 364 -10.24 9.90 -11.74
C PRO A 364 -9.52 8.96 -12.72
N ASN A 365 -9.07 7.79 -12.26
CA ASN A 365 -8.52 6.75 -13.13
C ASN A 365 -9.64 5.79 -13.52
N GLY A 366 -10.26 6.03 -14.66
CA GLY A 366 -11.32 5.18 -15.21
C GLY A 366 -12.75 5.60 -14.86
N ASP A 367 -13.70 4.91 -15.46
CA ASP A 367 -15.11 5.32 -15.48
C ASP A 367 -15.82 5.16 -14.14
N GLY A 368 -15.38 4.20 -13.31
CA GLY A 368 -16.04 3.82 -12.08
C GLY A 368 -17.46 3.27 -12.34
N PRO A 369 -18.34 3.27 -11.33
CA PRO A 369 -19.66 2.66 -11.43
C PRO A 369 -20.70 3.59 -12.10
N ARG A 370 -20.30 4.48 -13.02
CA ARG A 370 -21.20 5.48 -13.62
C ARG A 370 -22.28 4.87 -14.52
N ASP A 371 -22.07 3.65 -14.99
CA ASP A 371 -23.04 2.83 -15.74
C ASP A 371 -24.05 2.09 -14.84
N HIS A 372 -23.86 2.14 -13.51
CA HIS A 372 -24.76 1.53 -12.56
C HIS A 372 -26.20 2.07 -12.73
N PRO A 373 -27.26 1.24 -12.64
CA PRO A 373 -28.64 1.68 -12.89
C PRO A 373 -29.09 2.90 -12.07
N ALA A 374 -28.59 3.05 -10.84
CA ALA A 374 -28.89 4.19 -9.97
C ALA A 374 -28.12 5.48 -10.35
N LEU A 375 -27.12 5.41 -11.25
CA LEU A 375 -26.27 6.54 -11.65
C LEU A 375 -26.35 6.87 -13.15
N ALA A 376 -26.63 5.89 -14.02
CA ALA A 376 -26.57 6.04 -15.47
C ALA A 376 -27.41 7.19 -16.04
N HIS A 377 -28.53 7.52 -15.38
CA HIS A 377 -29.43 8.61 -15.79
C HIS A 377 -28.90 10.01 -15.46
N LEU A 378 -27.80 10.12 -14.71
CA LEU A 378 -27.21 11.39 -14.26
C LEU A 378 -26.10 11.90 -15.19
N ASP A 379 -25.67 11.11 -16.17
CA ASP A 379 -24.60 11.46 -17.13
C ASP A 379 -23.32 11.98 -16.45
N LEU A 380 -22.86 11.23 -15.44
CA LEU A 380 -21.73 11.64 -14.61
C LEU A 380 -20.39 11.55 -15.36
N PRO A 381 -19.42 12.44 -15.03
CA PRO A 381 -18.05 12.28 -15.50
C PRO A 381 -17.43 10.99 -14.95
N PRO A 382 -16.22 10.60 -15.41
CA PRO A 382 -15.51 9.46 -14.84
C PRO A 382 -15.41 9.54 -13.31
N LEU A 383 -15.75 8.44 -12.63
CA LEU A 383 -15.79 8.37 -11.17
C LEU A 383 -14.59 7.63 -10.58
N GLY A 384 -13.72 7.05 -11.40
CA GLY A 384 -12.54 6.30 -10.97
C GLY A 384 -12.86 4.82 -10.72
N GLN A 385 -11.97 3.94 -11.17
CA GLN A 385 -12.00 2.51 -10.92
C GLN A 385 -11.16 2.14 -9.71
N ARG A 386 -11.69 1.25 -8.86
CA ARG A 386 -11.04 0.80 -7.61
C ARG A 386 -9.99 -0.29 -7.83
N GLY A 387 -9.43 -0.39 -9.04
CA GLY A 387 -8.43 -1.39 -9.38
C GLY A 387 -7.02 -0.99 -8.93
N ARG A 388 -6.23 -1.98 -8.50
CA ARG A 388 -4.81 -1.79 -8.20
C ARG A 388 -3.98 -1.68 -9.48
N VAL A 389 -3.23 -0.59 -9.63
CA VAL A 389 -2.59 -0.23 -10.90
C VAL A 389 -1.22 0.42 -10.68
N SER A 390 -0.24 0.05 -11.50
CA SER A 390 1.08 0.71 -11.52
C SER A 390 1.18 1.63 -12.73
N ALA A 391 1.68 2.85 -12.49
CA ALA A 391 1.93 3.80 -13.55
C ALA A 391 3.23 3.48 -14.29
N LEU A 392 3.25 3.71 -15.60
CA LEU A 392 4.46 3.78 -16.41
C LEU A 392 4.61 5.21 -16.92
N VAL A 393 5.69 5.87 -16.54
CA VAL A 393 5.99 7.24 -16.97
C VAL A 393 7.03 7.20 -18.08
N THR A 394 6.75 7.97 -19.13
CA THR A 394 7.71 8.25 -20.21
C THR A 394 8.02 9.74 -20.23
N LYS A 395 8.93 10.16 -21.11
CA LYS A 395 9.24 11.58 -21.28
C LYS A 395 7.99 12.44 -21.55
N THR A 396 7.01 11.92 -22.30
CA THR A 396 5.86 12.70 -22.77
C THR A 396 4.52 12.32 -22.14
N LEU A 397 4.35 11.09 -21.68
CA LEU A 397 3.05 10.56 -21.25
C LEU A 397 3.17 9.70 -20.00
N VAL A 398 2.09 9.64 -19.24
CA VAL A 398 1.87 8.65 -18.18
C VAL A 398 0.89 7.60 -18.67
N PHE A 399 1.23 6.32 -18.52
CA PHE A 399 0.37 5.21 -18.88
C PHE A 399 -0.17 4.55 -17.62
N LEU A 400 -1.47 4.28 -17.58
CA LEU A 400 -2.14 3.62 -16.46
C LEU A 400 -3.32 2.80 -16.95
N ALA A 401 -3.50 1.63 -16.35
CA ALA A 401 -4.66 0.77 -16.58
C ALA A 401 -5.76 1.04 -15.56
N ASP A 402 -6.90 0.37 -15.70
CA ASP A 402 -7.94 0.32 -14.65
C ASP A 402 -7.73 -0.83 -13.64
N GLY A 403 -6.78 -1.73 -13.90
CA GLY A 403 -6.47 -2.88 -13.04
C GLY A 403 -7.30 -4.12 -13.37
N SER A 404 -6.97 -5.24 -12.73
CA SER A 404 -7.64 -6.54 -12.95
C SER A 404 -8.57 -6.92 -11.80
N ASP A 405 -9.68 -7.57 -12.14
CA ASP A 405 -10.64 -8.19 -11.21
C ASP A 405 -10.11 -9.49 -10.57
N ALA A 406 -9.00 -10.06 -11.10
CA ALA A 406 -8.32 -11.22 -10.52
C ALA A 406 -7.33 -10.86 -9.40
N MET A 407 -7.12 -9.57 -9.15
CA MET A 407 -6.21 -9.13 -8.10
C MET A 407 -6.79 -9.42 -6.71
N PRO A 408 -5.98 -9.96 -5.78
CA PRO A 408 -6.46 -10.33 -4.46
C PRO A 408 -6.87 -9.09 -3.65
N VAL A 409 -7.77 -9.31 -2.68
CA VAL A 409 -8.16 -8.30 -1.68
C VAL A 409 -8.68 -7.03 -2.36
N GLN A 410 -9.76 -7.17 -3.13
CA GLN A 410 -10.49 -6.07 -3.74
C GLN A 410 -12.00 -6.34 -3.69
N PRO A 411 -12.84 -5.30 -3.63
CA PRO A 411 -14.28 -5.43 -3.71
C PRO A 411 -14.72 -5.85 -5.12
N GLU A 412 -15.92 -6.40 -5.21
CA GLU A 412 -16.57 -6.64 -6.50
C GLU A 412 -16.68 -5.33 -7.30
N GLY A 413 -16.50 -5.43 -8.62
CA GLY A 413 -16.47 -4.28 -9.52
C GLY A 413 -15.17 -3.46 -9.46
N SER A 414 -14.10 -4.02 -8.91
CA SER A 414 -12.75 -3.49 -9.07
C SER A 414 -12.09 -3.95 -10.36
N GLY A 415 -11.33 -3.07 -11.00
CA GLY A 415 -10.65 -3.37 -12.25
C GLY A 415 -11.53 -3.13 -13.48
N SER A 416 -10.88 -2.95 -14.63
CA SER A 416 -11.51 -2.89 -15.95
C SER A 416 -10.47 -3.23 -17.01
N ARG A 417 -10.91 -3.39 -18.26
CA ARG A 417 -10.05 -3.74 -19.38
C ARG A 417 -9.37 -2.54 -20.04
N LYS A 418 -9.58 -1.33 -19.51
CA LYS A 418 -9.05 -0.11 -20.13
C LYS A 418 -7.59 0.12 -19.79
N PHE A 419 -6.86 0.59 -20.78
CA PHE A 419 -5.49 1.09 -20.67
C PHE A 419 -5.40 2.45 -21.34
N ARG A 420 -4.81 3.43 -20.64
CA ARG A 420 -4.85 4.84 -21.04
C ARG A 420 -3.48 5.48 -21.01
N ALA A 421 -3.34 6.52 -21.82
CA ALA A 421 -2.26 7.49 -21.75
C ALA A 421 -2.82 8.85 -21.31
N TYR A 422 -2.15 9.44 -20.33
CA TYR A 422 -2.48 10.72 -19.71
C TYR A 422 -1.43 11.76 -20.09
N ASP A 423 -1.88 12.97 -20.39
CA ASP A 423 -1.03 14.14 -20.52
C ASP A 423 -0.43 14.50 -19.15
N LYS A 424 0.89 14.70 -19.12
CA LYS A 424 1.65 14.95 -17.90
C LYS A 424 1.35 16.29 -17.24
N ALA A 425 0.94 17.29 -18.03
CA ALA A 425 0.74 18.65 -17.57
C ALA A 425 -0.60 18.83 -16.86
N ASN A 426 -1.64 18.08 -17.25
CA ASN A 426 -3.00 18.30 -16.74
C ASN A 426 -3.78 17.03 -16.38
N GLY A 427 -3.26 15.84 -16.68
CA GLY A 427 -3.94 14.58 -16.40
C GLY A 427 -5.06 14.23 -17.38
N ASP A 428 -5.20 14.92 -18.52
CA ASP A 428 -6.19 14.58 -19.53
C ASP A 428 -5.86 13.24 -20.19
N VAL A 429 -6.86 12.40 -20.40
CA VAL A 429 -6.72 11.18 -21.22
C VAL A 429 -6.58 11.59 -22.68
N VAL A 430 -5.41 11.37 -23.27
CA VAL A 430 -5.13 11.68 -24.69
C VAL A 430 -5.25 10.46 -25.61
N TRP A 431 -5.23 9.26 -25.02
CA TRP A 431 -5.44 8.01 -25.74
C TRP A 431 -5.93 6.93 -24.79
N GLU A 432 -6.80 6.06 -25.28
CA GLU A 432 -7.22 4.85 -24.56
C GLU A 432 -7.48 3.68 -25.50
N MET A 433 -7.38 2.47 -24.96
CA MET A 433 -7.81 1.25 -25.61
C MET A 433 -8.44 0.28 -24.61
N GLU A 434 -9.12 -0.74 -25.13
CA GLU A 434 -9.59 -1.88 -24.37
C GLU A 434 -8.71 -3.11 -24.65
N LEU A 435 -8.27 -3.78 -23.59
CA LEU A 435 -7.48 -5.00 -23.61
C LEU A 435 -8.38 -6.25 -23.48
N PRO A 436 -7.88 -7.45 -23.82
CA PRO A 436 -8.63 -8.69 -23.62
C PRO A 436 -9.05 -8.95 -22.15
N ALA A 437 -8.21 -8.52 -21.21
CA ALA A 437 -8.43 -8.61 -19.77
C ALA A 437 -7.81 -7.40 -19.05
N GLY A 438 -8.07 -7.27 -17.74
CA GLY A 438 -7.48 -6.22 -16.93
C GLY A 438 -5.97 -6.40 -16.75
N VAL A 439 -5.26 -5.30 -16.56
CA VAL A 439 -3.81 -5.34 -16.33
C VAL A 439 -3.52 -5.85 -14.92
N SER A 440 -2.73 -6.91 -14.84
CA SER A 440 -2.43 -7.66 -13.62
C SER A 440 -0.95 -7.57 -13.19
N GLY A 441 -0.17 -6.72 -13.83
CA GLY A 441 1.22 -6.47 -13.49
C GLY A 441 1.65 -5.08 -13.96
N ALA A 442 2.77 -4.58 -13.42
CA ALA A 442 3.25 -3.26 -13.78
C ALA A 442 3.62 -3.20 -15.28
N PRO A 443 3.11 -2.21 -16.05
CA PRO A 443 3.54 -2.01 -17.43
C PRO A 443 5.02 -1.60 -17.46
N MET A 444 5.75 -2.10 -18.46
CA MET A 444 7.14 -1.76 -18.72
C MET A 444 7.30 -1.29 -20.16
N THR A 445 8.39 -0.57 -20.45
CA THR A 445 8.76 -0.20 -21.83
C THR A 445 10.21 -0.55 -22.13
N TYR A 446 10.50 -0.89 -23.39
CA TYR A 446 11.86 -1.13 -23.88
C TYR A 446 11.97 -0.80 -25.37
N LEU A 447 13.22 -0.68 -25.85
CA LEU A 447 13.55 -0.54 -27.25
C LEU A 447 14.04 -1.88 -27.81
N HIS A 448 13.50 -2.30 -28.94
CA HIS A 448 14.00 -3.45 -29.70
C HIS A 448 14.02 -3.11 -31.18
N GLU A 449 15.18 -3.26 -31.83
CA GLU A 449 15.39 -2.93 -33.24
C GLU A 449 14.93 -1.52 -33.62
N GLY A 450 15.17 -0.54 -32.74
CA GLY A 450 14.81 0.86 -32.96
C GLY A 450 13.32 1.18 -32.76
N ARG A 451 12.51 0.22 -32.33
CA ARG A 451 11.07 0.41 -32.05
C ARG A 451 10.80 0.28 -30.56
N GLN A 452 10.03 1.22 -30.01
CA GLN A 452 9.61 1.21 -28.61
C GLN A 452 8.39 0.31 -28.43
N TYR A 453 8.43 -0.51 -27.40
CA TYR A 453 7.34 -1.39 -26.98
C TYR A 453 6.88 -1.02 -25.58
N ILE A 454 5.59 -1.15 -25.32
CA ILE A 454 5.01 -1.19 -23.97
C ILE A 454 4.49 -2.60 -23.76
N VAL A 455 4.93 -3.27 -22.71
CA VAL A 455 4.52 -4.63 -22.37
C VAL A 455 3.87 -4.66 -21.01
N MET A 456 2.79 -5.42 -20.89
CA MET A 456 2.06 -5.58 -19.64
C MET A 456 1.53 -7.01 -19.51
N ALA A 457 1.47 -7.50 -18.28
CA ALA A 457 0.73 -8.71 -17.96
C ALA A 457 -0.76 -8.39 -17.83
N ILE A 458 -1.61 -9.19 -18.46
CA ILE A 458 -3.06 -9.13 -18.28
C ILE A 458 -3.57 -10.45 -17.74
N SER A 459 -4.59 -10.39 -16.89
CA SER A 459 -5.34 -11.54 -16.39
C SER A 459 -6.70 -11.08 -15.87
N GLY A 460 -7.61 -12.02 -15.59
CA GLY A 460 -8.91 -11.69 -15.01
C GLY A 460 -9.66 -12.91 -14.50
N ALA A 461 -10.79 -12.69 -13.83
CA ALA A 461 -11.64 -13.78 -13.38
C ALA A 461 -12.11 -14.62 -14.59
N GLY A 462 -11.61 -15.85 -14.71
CA GLY A 462 -11.88 -16.71 -15.87
C GLY A 462 -11.06 -16.39 -17.12
N PHE A 463 -9.99 -15.60 -17.02
CA PHE A 463 -9.05 -15.30 -18.10
C PHE A 463 -7.61 -15.68 -17.69
N GLU A 464 -6.99 -16.59 -18.43
CA GLU A 464 -5.60 -17.01 -18.17
C GLU A 464 -4.60 -15.87 -18.39
N GLY A 465 -3.56 -15.81 -17.56
CA GLY A 465 -2.58 -14.74 -17.64
C GLY A 465 -1.75 -14.78 -18.94
N GLU A 466 -1.62 -13.64 -19.62
CA GLU A 466 -0.77 -13.49 -20.80
C GLU A 466 -0.01 -12.15 -20.80
N LEU A 467 0.98 -12.03 -21.69
CA LEU A 467 1.70 -10.78 -21.94
C LEU A 467 1.17 -10.12 -23.21
N VAL A 468 0.78 -8.86 -23.12
CA VAL A 468 0.43 -8.03 -24.27
C VAL A 468 1.56 -7.05 -24.54
N ALA A 469 1.99 -6.98 -25.80
CA ALA A 469 2.98 -6.02 -26.27
C ALA A 469 2.36 -5.04 -27.26
N LEU A 470 2.41 -3.75 -26.94
CA LEU A 470 1.96 -2.64 -27.77
C LEU A 470 3.18 -1.95 -28.38
N ALA A 471 3.08 -1.57 -29.65
CA ALA A 471 4.08 -0.74 -30.31
C ALA A 471 3.41 0.21 -31.28
N LEU A 472 4.00 1.40 -31.47
CA LEU A 472 3.60 2.29 -32.55
C LEU A 472 3.74 1.57 -33.91
N PRO A 473 2.90 1.84 -34.92
CA PRO A 473 3.07 1.28 -36.26
C PRO A 473 4.49 1.50 -36.79
N GLU A 474 4.98 0.59 -37.63
CA GLU A 474 6.26 0.83 -38.30
C GLU A 474 6.17 2.13 -39.09
N PRO A 475 7.21 3.00 -39.06
CA PRO A 475 7.25 4.15 -39.93
C PRO A 475 7.06 3.63 -41.36
N ALA A 476 6.09 4.21 -42.09
CA ALA A 476 5.85 3.84 -43.47
C ALA A 476 7.19 3.88 -44.21
N ALA A 477 7.59 2.75 -44.81
CA ALA A 477 8.83 2.67 -45.58
C ALA A 477 8.86 3.88 -46.52
N ALA A 478 9.91 4.70 -46.42
CA ALA A 478 10.08 5.84 -47.30
C ALA A 478 9.87 5.34 -48.73
N ALA A 479 8.86 5.89 -49.42
CA ALA A 479 8.57 5.51 -50.79
C ALA A 479 9.86 5.68 -51.62
N PRO A 480 10.19 4.70 -52.48
CA PRO A 480 11.50 4.58 -53.12
C PRO A 480 11.90 5.79 -53.97
#